data_AF-A0A3S8DH49-F1
#
_entry.id   AF-A0A3S8DH49-F1
#
_cell.length_a   1.000
_cell.length_b   1.000
_cell.length_c   1.000
_cell.angle_alpha   90.00
_cell.angle_beta   90.00
_cell.angle_gamma   90.00
#
_symmetry.space_group_name_H-M   'P 1'
#
loop_
_entity.id
_entity.type
_entity.pdbx_description
1 polymer ?
#
loop_
_entity_poly.entity_id
_entity_poly.type
_entity_poly.pdbx_seq_one_letter_code
_entity_poly.pdbx_strand_id
1 'polypeptide(L)'
;MPIGVPKVPYRIPGDEEATWVDLYNVMYRERTLFLGQEIRCEITNHITGLMVYLSIEDGNSDIFLFINSPGGWLISGMAIFDTMQTVTPDIYTICLGIAASMASFILLGGEPTKRIAFPHARIMLHQPASAYYRARTPEFLLEVEELHKVREMITRVYALRTGKPFWVVSEDMERDVFMSADEAKAYGLVDIVGDEMIDEHCDTDPVWFPEMFKDW
;
A
#
# COMPACT_ATOMS: atom_id res chain seq x y z
N MET A 1 1.73 13.13 -26.72
CA MET A 1 2.30 11.75 -26.73
C MET A 1 2.23 11.24 -25.30
N PRO A 2 1.88 9.97 -25.05
CA PRO A 2 2.17 9.40 -23.75
C PRO A 2 3.68 9.51 -23.53
N ILE A 3 4.08 10.02 -22.35
CA ILE A 3 5.49 10.01 -21.95
C ILE A 3 5.86 8.53 -21.84
N GLY A 4 6.79 8.06 -22.67
CA GLY A 4 7.29 6.69 -22.61
C GLY A 4 7.97 6.43 -21.26
N VAL A 5 7.97 5.18 -20.81
CA VAL A 5 8.69 4.81 -19.59
C VAL A 5 10.19 5.04 -19.82
N PRO A 6 10.88 5.78 -18.93
CA PRO A 6 12.33 5.95 -19.03
C PRO A 6 13.04 4.60 -19.05
N LYS A 7 14.12 4.49 -19.82
CA LYS A 7 14.95 3.30 -19.86
C LYS A 7 16.27 3.54 -19.14
N VAL A 8 16.77 2.51 -18.48
CA VAL A 8 18.04 2.51 -17.76
C VAL A 8 18.90 1.34 -18.24
N PRO A 9 20.24 1.47 -18.23
CA PRO A 9 21.12 0.38 -18.58
C PRO A 9 21.10 -0.67 -17.46
N TYR A 10 20.83 -1.93 -17.82
CA TYR A 10 20.87 -3.07 -16.90
C TYR A 10 21.84 -4.12 -17.43
N ARG A 11 22.81 -4.50 -16.60
CA ARG A 11 23.79 -5.53 -16.95
C ARG A 11 23.31 -6.88 -16.43
N ILE A 12 22.97 -7.77 -17.35
CA ILE A 12 22.58 -9.15 -17.01
C ILE A 12 23.85 -9.89 -16.54
N PRO A 13 23.80 -10.65 -15.44
CA PRO A 13 24.93 -11.47 -15.02
C PRO A 13 25.36 -12.44 -16.14
N GLY A 14 26.60 -12.31 -16.60
CA GLY A 14 27.16 -13.13 -17.69
C GLY A 14 27.24 -12.42 -19.05
N ASP A 15 26.55 -11.29 -19.22
CA ASP A 15 26.62 -10.51 -20.47
C ASP A 15 27.75 -9.46 -20.43
N GLU A 16 28.39 -9.26 -21.60
CA GLU A 16 29.44 -8.26 -21.78
C GLU A 16 28.87 -6.83 -21.90
N GLU A 17 27.68 -6.69 -22.48
CA GLU A 17 27.02 -5.41 -22.72
C GLU A 17 25.75 -5.23 -21.87
N ALA A 18 25.46 -3.98 -21.50
CA ALA A 18 24.22 -3.64 -20.80
C ALA A 18 23.04 -3.57 -21.78
N THR A 19 21.91 -4.12 -21.38
CA THR A 19 20.64 -4.00 -22.10
C THR A 19 19.82 -2.85 -21.53
N TRP A 20 19.16 -2.07 -22.39
CA TRP A 20 18.28 -0.99 -21.98
C TRP A 20 16.89 -1.52 -21.66
N VAL A 21 16.54 -1.53 -20.38
CA VAL A 21 15.25 -2.00 -19.86
C VAL A 21 14.45 -0.84 -19.28
N ASP A 22 13.14 -1.03 -19.16
CA ASP A 22 12.26 -0.05 -18.55
C ASP A 22 12.60 0.12 -17.06
N LEU A 23 12.59 1.36 -16.57
CA LEU A 23 12.95 1.73 -15.19
C LEU A 23 12.29 0.83 -14.14
N TYR A 24 10.98 0.60 -14.26
CA TYR A 24 10.23 -0.20 -13.30
C TYR A 24 10.70 -1.66 -13.24
N ASN A 25 11.22 -2.22 -14.33
CA ASN A 25 11.74 -3.60 -14.31
C ASN A 25 13.00 -3.71 -13.44
N VAL A 26 13.83 -2.66 -13.39
CA VAL A 26 14.96 -2.60 -12.46
C VAL A 26 14.46 -2.44 -11.04
N MET A 27 13.53 -1.51 -10.79
CA MET A 27 12.96 -1.29 -9.46
C MET A 27 12.30 -2.55 -8.88
N TYR A 28 11.61 -3.35 -9.70
CA TYR A 28 11.00 -4.60 -9.24
C TYR A 28 12.03 -5.64 -8.82
N ARG A 29 13.20 -5.69 -9.46
CA ARG A 29 14.32 -6.56 -9.04
C ARG A 29 14.94 -6.07 -7.73
N GLU A 30 14.99 -4.75 -7.54
CA GLU A 30 15.32 -4.11 -6.26
C GLU A 30 14.12 -4.14 -5.26
N ARG A 31 13.22 -5.11 -5.42
CA ARG A 31 12.10 -5.41 -4.52
C ARG A 31 11.16 -4.23 -4.23
N THR A 32 11.11 -3.28 -5.16
CA THR A 32 10.37 -2.03 -5.00
C THR A 32 9.18 -1.97 -5.94
N LEU A 33 7.99 -2.04 -5.35
CA LEU A 33 6.71 -2.13 -6.02
C LEU A 33 5.93 -0.81 -5.93
N PHE A 34 5.07 -0.54 -6.91
CA PHE A 34 4.30 0.70 -6.98
C PHE A 34 2.80 0.44 -7.17
N LEU A 35 2.00 0.98 -6.26
CA LEU A 35 0.55 1.14 -6.38
C LEU A 35 0.23 2.62 -6.61
N GLY A 36 0.43 3.09 -7.84
CA GLY A 36 0.26 4.51 -8.22
C GLY A 36 -1.05 4.86 -8.90
N GLN A 37 -2.06 3.97 -8.84
CA GLN A 37 -3.31 4.11 -9.58
C GLN A 37 -4.50 3.50 -8.82
N GLU A 38 -5.70 3.66 -9.37
CA GLU A 38 -6.91 2.99 -8.87
C GLU A 38 -6.73 1.47 -8.84
N ILE A 39 -7.18 0.84 -7.75
CA ILE A 39 -7.08 -0.60 -7.54
C ILE A 39 -8.12 -1.32 -8.41
N ARG A 40 -7.63 -2.12 -9.35
CA ARG A 40 -8.40 -2.98 -10.26
C ARG A 40 -7.75 -4.35 -10.40
N CYS A 41 -8.44 -5.28 -11.04
CA CYS A 41 -7.97 -6.66 -11.19
C CYS A 41 -6.59 -6.76 -11.85
N GLU A 42 -6.30 -5.95 -12.87
CA GLU A 42 -5.04 -6.02 -13.62
C GLU A 42 -3.84 -5.62 -12.76
N ILE A 43 -3.91 -4.47 -12.09
CA ILE A 43 -2.83 -4.00 -11.21
C ILE A 43 -2.69 -4.89 -9.98
N THR A 44 -3.81 -5.45 -9.49
CA THR A 44 -3.82 -6.39 -8.37
C THR A 44 -3.03 -7.64 -8.71
N ASN A 45 -3.35 -8.29 -9.84
CA ASN A 45 -2.62 -9.49 -10.28
C ASN A 45 -1.13 -9.21 -10.51
N HIS A 46 -0.79 -8.01 -10.98
CA HIS A 46 0.60 -7.62 -11.17
C HIS A 46 1.34 -7.51 -9.84
N ILE A 47 0.78 -6.77 -8.87
CA ILE A 47 1.41 -6.56 -7.55
C ILE A 47 1.50 -7.88 -6.78
N THR A 48 0.42 -8.67 -6.73
CA THR A 48 0.43 -9.95 -6.00
C THR A 48 1.37 -10.97 -6.65
N GLY A 49 1.41 -11.02 -7.98
CA GLY A 49 2.35 -11.85 -8.72
C GLY A 49 3.80 -11.50 -8.44
N LEU A 50 4.15 -10.20 -8.39
CA LEU A 50 5.48 -9.75 -8.03
C LEU A 50 5.84 -10.08 -6.58
N MET A 51 4.93 -9.86 -5.62
CA MET A 51 5.17 -10.23 -4.21
C MET A 51 5.46 -11.72 -4.05
N VAL A 52 4.67 -12.58 -4.71
CA VAL A 52 4.88 -14.04 -4.67
C VAL A 52 6.21 -14.40 -5.32
N TYR A 53 6.54 -13.83 -6.48
CA TYR A 53 7.81 -14.07 -7.16
C TYR A 53 9.01 -13.68 -6.29
N LEU A 54 8.99 -12.47 -5.74
CA LEU A 54 10.05 -11.95 -4.87
C LEU A 54 10.21 -12.75 -3.58
N SER A 55 9.12 -13.27 -3.03
CA SER A 55 9.14 -14.18 -1.87
C SER A 55 9.74 -15.54 -2.20
N ILE A 56 9.60 -16.04 -3.43
CA ILE A 56 10.19 -17.31 -3.89
C ILE A 56 11.69 -17.13 -4.17
N GLU A 57 12.07 -16.00 -4.79
CA GLU A 57 13.45 -15.67 -5.10
C GLU A 57 14.28 -15.46 -3.82
N ASP A 58 13.76 -14.65 -2.90
CA ASP A 58 14.37 -14.39 -1.60
C ASP A 58 13.28 -14.08 -0.56
N GLY A 59 13.08 -15.01 0.37
CA GLY A 59 12.11 -14.90 1.45
C GLY A 59 12.58 -14.08 2.65
N ASN A 60 13.86 -13.68 2.72
CA ASN A 60 14.42 -12.97 3.87
C ASN A 60 14.47 -11.46 3.68
N SER A 61 14.69 -10.99 2.45
CA SER A 61 14.82 -9.56 2.17
C SER A 61 13.46 -8.88 2.07
N ASP A 62 13.31 -7.73 2.71
CA ASP A 62 12.05 -6.98 2.75
C ASP A 62 11.58 -6.52 1.34
N ILE A 63 10.28 -6.24 1.20
CA ILE A 63 9.67 -5.71 -0.04
C ILE A 63 9.11 -4.31 0.26
N PHE A 64 9.37 -3.36 -0.63
CA PHE A 64 8.94 -1.97 -0.47
C PHE A 64 7.76 -1.67 -1.39
N LEU A 65 6.57 -1.43 -0.83
CA LEU A 65 5.36 -1.06 -1.56
C LEU A 65 5.08 0.43 -1.41
N PHE A 66 5.34 1.18 -2.48
CA PHE A 66 5.00 2.59 -2.58
C PHE A 66 3.55 2.79 -3.03
N ILE A 67 2.78 3.57 -2.27
CA ILE A 67 1.34 3.73 -2.43
C ILE A 67 1.03 5.21 -2.72
N ASN A 68 0.37 5.42 -3.85
CA ASN A 68 -0.26 6.68 -4.24
C ASN A 68 -1.56 6.35 -4.99
N SER A 69 -2.60 6.00 -4.24
CA SER A 69 -3.85 5.48 -4.80
C SER A 69 -5.08 6.02 -4.07
N PRO A 70 -6.15 6.37 -4.81
CA PRO A 70 -7.43 6.75 -4.23
C PRO A 70 -8.24 5.53 -3.72
N GLY A 71 -7.68 4.32 -3.82
CA GLY A 71 -8.39 3.07 -3.55
C GLY A 71 -8.96 2.47 -4.83
N GLY A 72 -10.04 1.70 -4.71
CA GLY A 72 -10.67 1.04 -5.85
C GLY A 72 -11.47 -0.19 -5.43
N TRP A 73 -11.37 -1.26 -6.21
CA TRP A 73 -12.15 -2.47 -6.04
C TRP A 73 -11.84 -3.17 -4.72
N LEU A 74 -12.89 -3.46 -3.95
CA LEU A 74 -12.77 -4.01 -2.60
C LEU A 74 -12.08 -5.37 -2.57
N ILE A 75 -12.57 -6.32 -3.37
CA ILE A 75 -12.03 -7.69 -3.43
C ILE A 75 -10.58 -7.67 -3.92
N SER A 76 -10.28 -6.82 -4.90
CA SER A 76 -8.93 -6.60 -5.40
C SER A 76 -7.98 -6.08 -4.31
N GLY A 77 -8.42 -5.10 -3.51
CA GLY A 77 -7.62 -4.60 -2.39
C GLY A 77 -7.39 -5.64 -1.29
N MET A 78 -8.41 -6.46 -0.98
CA MET A 78 -8.25 -7.57 -0.03
C MET A 78 -7.27 -8.63 -0.53
N ALA A 79 -7.28 -8.93 -1.84
CA ALA A 79 -6.31 -9.88 -2.42
C ALA A 79 -4.85 -9.39 -2.28
N ILE A 80 -4.60 -8.08 -2.44
CA ILE A 80 -3.28 -7.49 -2.18
C ILE A 80 -2.93 -7.64 -0.70
N PHE A 81 -3.84 -7.24 0.19
CA PHE A 81 -3.64 -7.33 1.63
C PHE A 81 -3.32 -8.77 2.08
N ASP A 82 -4.12 -9.75 1.67
CA ASP A 82 -3.94 -11.16 2.05
C ASP A 82 -2.61 -11.71 1.49
N THR A 83 -2.22 -11.29 0.29
CA THR A 83 -0.91 -11.67 -0.27
C THR A 83 0.22 -11.11 0.60
N MET A 84 0.13 -9.84 1.02
CA MET A 84 1.11 -9.24 1.94
C MET A 84 1.22 -10.00 3.26
N GLN A 85 0.11 -10.55 3.78
CA GLN A 85 0.12 -11.34 5.03
C GLN A 85 0.64 -12.77 4.85
N THR A 86 0.72 -13.26 3.62
CA THR A 86 1.02 -14.66 3.32
C THR A 86 2.46 -14.87 2.87
N VAL A 87 3.05 -13.89 2.19
CA VAL A 87 4.45 -13.94 1.75
C VAL A 87 5.39 -13.90 2.96
N THR A 88 6.58 -14.50 2.80
CA THR A 88 7.55 -14.60 3.91
C THR A 88 8.26 -13.28 4.24
N PRO A 89 8.66 -12.45 3.25
CA PRO A 89 9.25 -11.16 3.53
C PRO A 89 8.32 -10.18 4.22
N ASP A 90 8.86 -9.32 5.07
CA ASP A 90 8.09 -8.19 5.58
C ASP A 90 7.83 -7.19 4.45
N ILE A 91 6.63 -6.62 4.47
CA ILE A 91 6.22 -5.60 3.51
C ILE A 91 6.28 -4.22 4.16
N TYR A 92 7.21 -3.38 3.71
CA TYR A 92 7.17 -1.95 3.97
C TYR A 92 6.10 -1.32 3.12
N THR A 93 5.29 -0.47 3.72
CA THR A 93 4.29 0.33 3.00
C THR A 93 4.64 1.80 3.13
N ILE A 94 4.72 2.51 2.00
CA ILE A 94 5.14 3.91 1.96
C ILE A 94 4.10 4.74 1.24
N CYS A 95 3.38 5.61 1.96
CA CYS A 95 2.43 6.54 1.36
C CYS A 95 3.15 7.78 0.83
N LEU A 96 3.17 7.95 -0.50
CA LEU A 96 3.83 9.07 -1.17
C LEU A 96 2.96 10.32 -1.25
N GLY A 97 1.66 10.14 -1.50
CA GLY A 97 0.72 11.22 -1.80
C GLY A 97 -0.63 10.97 -1.17
N ILE A 98 -1.39 10.02 -1.72
CA ILE A 98 -2.66 9.59 -1.14
C ILE A 98 -2.73 8.09 -0.94
N ALA A 99 -3.27 7.67 0.20
CA ALA A 99 -3.74 6.32 0.43
C ALA A 99 -5.16 6.41 0.97
N ALA A 100 -6.15 6.29 0.09
CA ALA A 100 -7.56 6.39 0.45
C ALA A 100 -8.29 5.06 0.28
N SER A 101 -9.32 4.81 1.09
CA SER A 101 -10.21 3.65 0.92
C SER A 101 -9.42 2.33 1.00
N MET A 102 -9.51 1.47 -0.02
CA MET A 102 -8.73 0.23 -0.06
C MET A 102 -7.20 0.47 -0.10
N ALA A 103 -6.72 1.64 -0.51
CA ALA A 103 -5.31 1.96 -0.46
C ALA A 103 -4.83 2.26 0.98
N SER A 104 -5.65 2.88 1.84
CA SER A 104 -5.31 3.01 3.27
C SER A 104 -5.33 1.66 3.97
N PHE A 105 -6.21 0.75 3.53
CA PHE A 105 -6.26 -0.62 4.04
C PHE A 105 -4.99 -1.41 3.71
N ILE A 106 -4.51 -1.29 2.47
CA ILE A 106 -3.23 -1.87 2.03
C ILE A 106 -2.06 -1.22 2.78
N LEU A 107 -2.05 0.12 2.92
CA LEU A 107 -1.02 0.84 3.70
C LEU A 107 -0.92 0.30 5.13
N LEU A 108 -2.05 0.14 5.81
CA LEU A 108 -2.12 -0.42 7.16
C LEU A 108 -1.64 -1.87 7.23
N GLY A 109 -1.79 -2.63 6.14
CA GLY A 109 -1.41 -4.04 6.03
C GLY A 109 0.09 -4.29 5.98
N GLY A 110 0.92 -3.25 5.87
CA GLY A 110 2.36 -3.38 6.04
C GLY A 110 2.73 -3.94 7.41
N GLU A 111 3.96 -4.41 7.52
CA GLU A 111 4.47 -4.95 8.79
C GLU A 111 4.48 -3.85 9.86
N PRO A 112 3.99 -4.10 11.09
CA PRO A 112 4.04 -3.12 12.16
C PRO A 112 5.47 -2.57 12.35
N THR A 113 5.58 -1.28 12.64
CA THR A 113 6.84 -0.48 12.67
C THR A 113 7.44 -0.13 11.31
N LYS A 114 6.97 -0.73 10.20
CA LYS A 114 7.49 -0.55 8.84
C LYS A 114 6.51 0.20 7.92
N ARG A 115 5.47 0.84 8.49
CA ARG A 115 4.46 1.62 7.74
C ARG A 115 4.82 3.11 7.78
N ILE A 116 5.02 3.72 6.62
CA ILE A 116 5.58 5.06 6.47
C ILE A 116 4.59 5.96 5.71
N ALA A 117 4.45 7.21 6.14
CA ALA A 117 3.79 8.25 5.37
C ALA A 117 4.72 9.43 5.14
N PHE A 118 4.78 9.94 3.91
CA PHE A 118 5.46 11.21 3.65
C PHE A 118 4.73 12.36 4.36
N PRO A 119 5.43 13.44 4.73
CA PRO A 119 4.88 14.51 5.57
C PRO A 119 3.60 15.16 5.03
N HIS A 120 3.50 15.26 3.71
CA HIS A 120 2.36 15.85 3.01
C HIS A 120 1.35 14.80 2.52
N ALA A 121 1.56 13.52 2.83
CA ALA A 121 0.64 12.48 2.46
C ALA A 121 -0.73 12.67 3.12
N ARG A 122 -1.76 12.11 2.49
CA ARG A 122 -3.13 12.09 2.98
C ARG A 122 -3.63 10.66 3.03
N ILE A 123 -4.04 10.24 4.22
CA ILE A 123 -4.60 8.91 4.45
C ILE A 123 -6.10 9.12 4.68
N MET A 124 -6.95 8.38 3.97
CA MET A 124 -8.39 8.49 4.13
C MET A 124 -9.03 7.12 4.33
N LEU A 125 -9.84 7.03 5.38
CA LEU A 125 -10.71 5.90 5.65
C LEU A 125 -12.18 6.31 5.49
N HIS A 126 -12.97 5.38 4.99
CA HIS A 126 -14.42 5.49 4.83
C HIS A 126 -15.01 4.07 4.72
N GLN A 127 -16.32 3.96 4.88
CA GLN A 127 -17.03 2.69 4.76
C GLN A 127 -17.01 2.16 3.31
N PRO A 128 -16.98 0.82 3.12
CA PRO A 128 -17.20 0.23 1.82
C PRO A 128 -18.50 0.69 1.19
N ALA A 129 -18.44 1.08 -0.08
CA ALA A 129 -19.59 1.45 -0.87
C ALA A 129 -19.84 0.43 -1.99
N SER A 130 -21.11 0.21 -2.32
CA SER A 130 -21.49 -0.55 -3.50
C SER A 130 -22.52 0.21 -4.34
N ALA A 131 -22.49 -0.02 -5.65
CA ALA A 131 -23.38 0.60 -6.62
C ALA A 131 -24.59 -0.28 -6.98
N TYR A 132 -25.17 -0.98 -6.00
CA TYR A 132 -26.35 -1.85 -6.19
C TYR A 132 -27.63 -1.03 -6.44
N TYR A 133 -27.72 -0.37 -7.60
CA TYR A 133 -28.85 0.51 -7.93
C TYR A 133 -29.92 -0.16 -8.83
N ARG A 134 -29.74 -1.43 -9.25
CA ARG A 134 -30.61 -2.08 -10.25
C ARG A 134 -31.07 -3.50 -9.91
N ALA A 135 -30.81 -3.99 -8.70
CA ALA A 135 -31.23 -5.33 -8.29
C ALA A 135 -32.73 -5.38 -7.92
N ARG A 136 -33.37 -6.53 -8.15
CA ARG A 136 -34.73 -6.81 -7.62
C ARG A 136 -34.65 -7.02 -6.10
N THR A 137 -35.78 -6.87 -5.42
CA THR A 137 -35.84 -6.72 -3.96
C THR A 137 -35.17 -7.85 -3.14
N PRO A 138 -35.31 -9.16 -3.49
CA PRO A 138 -34.62 -10.22 -2.78
C PRO A 138 -33.10 -10.23 -2.99
N GLU A 139 -32.64 -10.00 -4.22
CA GLU A 139 -31.23 -9.93 -4.58
C GLU A 139 -30.53 -8.76 -3.87
N PHE A 140 -31.23 -7.63 -3.76
CA PHE A 140 -30.75 -6.45 -3.02
C PHE A 140 -30.47 -6.74 -1.53
N LEU A 141 -31.35 -7.49 -0.85
CA LEU A 141 -31.17 -7.82 0.57
C LEU A 141 -29.92 -8.69 0.79
N LEU A 142 -29.67 -9.66 -0.09
CA LEU A 142 -28.48 -10.51 -0.03
C LEU A 142 -27.20 -9.70 -0.25
N GLU A 143 -27.22 -8.77 -1.21
CA GLU A 143 -26.10 -7.88 -1.50
C GLU A 143 -25.79 -6.92 -0.33
N VAL A 144 -26.81 -6.41 0.36
CA VAL A 144 -26.64 -5.57 1.56
C VAL A 144 -26.05 -6.38 2.72
N GLU A 145 -26.52 -7.62 2.92
CA GLU A 145 -25.97 -8.50 3.95
C GLU A 145 -24.49 -8.80 3.70
N GLU A 146 -24.11 -9.06 2.45
CA GLU A 146 -22.72 -9.29 2.08
C GLU A 146 -21.85 -8.04 2.27
N LEU A 147 -22.33 -6.86 1.86
CA LEU A 147 -21.64 -5.60 2.11
C LEU A 147 -21.42 -5.35 3.60
N HIS A 148 -22.40 -5.71 4.44
CA HIS A 148 -22.26 -5.59 5.89
C HIS A 148 -21.17 -6.52 6.45
N LYS A 149 -21.11 -7.77 6.01
CA LYS A 149 -20.07 -8.74 6.42
C LYS A 149 -18.67 -8.23 6.05
N VAL A 150 -18.54 -7.73 4.83
CA VAL A 150 -17.29 -7.15 4.33
C VAL A 150 -16.89 -5.92 5.15
N ARG A 151 -17.83 -5.01 5.42
CA ARG A 151 -17.58 -3.84 6.27
C ARG A 151 -17.09 -4.25 7.65
N GLU A 152 -17.73 -5.25 8.26
CA GLU A 152 -17.34 -5.76 9.58
C GLU A 152 -15.93 -6.33 9.56
N MET A 153 -15.60 -7.14 8.55
CA MET A 153 -14.25 -7.71 8.36
C MET A 153 -13.18 -6.62 8.27
N ILE A 154 -13.38 -5.64 7.37
CA ILE A 154 -12.43 -4.53 7.18
C ILE A 154 -12.26 -3.74 8.49
N THR A 155 -13.37 -3.44 9.18
CA THR A 155 -13.34 -2.70 10.44
C THR A 155 -12.57 -3.47 11.53
N ARG A 156 -12.72 -4.80 11.60
CA ARG A 156 -11.96 -5.66 12.52
C ARG A 156 -10.47 -5.62 12.25
N VAL A 157 -10.07 -5.66 10.98
CA VAL A 157 -8.66 -5.56 10.59
C VAL A 157 -8.09 -4.19 10.96
N TYR A 158 -8.81 -3.11 10.68
CA TYR A 158 -8.41 -1.77 11.11
C TYR A 158 -8.24 -1.69 12.62
N ALA A 159 -9.24 -2.15 13.39
CA ALA A 159 -9.18 -2.16 14.85
C ALA A 159 -7.96 -2.95 15.37
N LEU A 160 -7.71 -4.13 14.80
CA LEU A 160 -6.57 -4.97 15.18
C LEU A 160 -5.23 -4.27 14.91
N ARG A 161 -5.06 -3.70 13.71
CA ARG A 161 -3.78 -3.12 13.25
C ARG A 161 -3.50 -1.72 13.78
N THR A 162 -4.54 -0.99 14.21
CA THR A 162 -4.40 0.33 14.85
C THR A 162 -4.38 0.25 16.38
N GLY A 163 -4.80 -0.89 16.96
CA GLY A 163 -5.00 -1.06 18.39
C GLY A 163 -6.22 -0.32 18.95
N LYS A 164 -7.05 0.30 18.09
CA LYS A 164 -8.26 1.02 18.52
C LYS A 164 -9.43 0.06 18.74
N PRO A 165 -10.37 0.39 19.65
CA PRO A 165 -11.61 -0.36 19.78
C PRO A 165 -12.41 -0.37 18.46
N PHE A 166 -13.04 -1.51 18.14
CA PHE A 166 -13.86 -1.68 16.94
C PHE A 166 -14.89 -0.57 16.73
N TRP A 167 -15.56 -0.13 17.80
CA TRP A 167 -16.61 0.89 17.71
C TRP A 167 -16.06 2.27 17.31
N VAL A 168 -14.83 2.62 17.73
CA VAL A 168 -14.16 3.87 17.34
C VAL A 168 -13.91 3.86 15.84
N VAL A 169 -13.26 2.81 15.36
CA VAL A 169 -12.98 2.65 13.92
C VAL A 169 -14.27 2.63 13.09
N SER A 170 -15.30 1.94 13.57
CA SER A 170 -16.59 1.88 12.87
C SER A 170 -17.24 3.25 12.73
N GLU A 171 -17.14 4.10 13.76
CA GLU A 171 -17.69 5.46 13.74
C GLU A 171 -16.86 6.38 12.84
N ASP A 172 -15.53 6.29 12.93
CA ASP A 172 -14.61 7.10 12.12
C ASP A 172 -14.72 6.77 10.62
N MET A 173 -15.13 5.55 10.25
CA MET A 173 -15.41 5.15 8.86
C MET A 173 -16.76 5.63 8.32
N GLU A 174 -17.67 6.17 9.12
CA GLU A 174 -19.01 6.58 8.63
C GLU A 174 -18.93 7.72 7.61
N ARG A 175 -17.90 8.55 7.67
CA ARG A 175 -17.67 9.66 6.77
C ARG A 175 -16.27 9.61 6.20
N ASP A 176 -16.08 10.26 5.06
CA ASP A 176 -14.76 10.46 4.48
C ASP A 176 -13.95 11.35 5.41
N VAL A 177 -12.98 10.75 6.11
CA VAL A 177 -12.05 11.47 6.99
C VAL A 177 -10.67 11.40 6.38
N PHE A 178 -10.14 12.56 5.98
CA PHE A 178 -8.76 12.70 5.56
C PHE A 178 -7.89 13.07 6.76
N MET A 179 -6.84 12.28 6.98
CA MET A 179 -5.83 12.49 7.99
C MET A 179 -4.53 12.98 7.33
N SER A 180 -3.85 13.91 7.99
CA SER A 180 -2.43 14.19 7.74
C SER A 180 -1.56 12.97 8.09
N ALA A 181 -0.27 13.02 7.74
CA ALA A 181 0.67 11.97 8.13
C ALA A 181 0.78 11.83 9.66
N ASP A 182 0.84 12.94 10.39
CA ASP A 182 0.87 12.96 11.87
C ASP A 182 -0.41 12.41 12.48
N GLU A 183 -1.57 12.81 11.95
CA GLU A 183 -2.87 12.30 12.40
C GLU A 183 -3.00 10.80 12.13
N ALA A 184 -2.53 10.33 10.96
CA ALA A 184 -2.52 8.92 10.61
C ALA A 184 -1.58 8.11 11.51
N LYS A 185 -0.42 8.67 11.89
CA LYS A 185 0.50 8.08 12.88
C LYS A 185 -0.14 7.99 14.25
N ALA A 186 -0.73 9.08 14.74
CA ALA A 186 -1.46 9.12 16.02
C ALA A 186 -2.68 8.17 16.02
N TYR A 187 -3.28 7.94 14.86
CA TYR A 187 -4.36 6.97 14.69
C TYR A 187 -3.86 5.51 14.63
N GLY A 188 -2.59 5.28 14.35
CA GLY A 188 -1.99 3.95 14.18
C GLY A 188 -2.14 3.36 12.79
N LEU A 189 -2.42 4.18 11.77
CA LEU A 189 -2.47 3.76 10.35
C LEU A 189 -1.07 3.61 9.76
N VAL A 190 -0.13 4.42 10.25
CA VAL A 190 1.29 4.36 9.93
C VAL A 190 2.11 4.47 11.21
N ASP A 191 3.38 4.12 11.15
CA ASP A 191 4.31 4.12 12.27
C ASP A 191 5.26 5.32 12.23
N ILE A 192 5.67 5.74 11.03
CA ILE A 192 6.71 6.75 10.83
C ILE A 192 6.22 7.84 9.87
N VAL A 193 6.53 9.10 10.19
CA VAL A 193 6.37 10.24 9.26
C VAL A 193 7.74 10.54 8.65
N GLY A 194 7.81 10.65 7.31
CA GLY A 194 9.07 10.66 6.56
C GLY A 194 10.11 11.71 6.99
N ASP A 195 9.71 12.86 7.54
CA ASP A 195 10.65 13.88 8.04
C ASP A 195 11.41 13.41 9.30
N GLU A 196 10.84 12.50 10.10
CA GLU A 196 11.52 11.90 11.26
C GLU A 196 12.74 11.05 10.84
N MET A 197 12.78 10.60 9.59
CA MET A 197 13.93 9.91 9.01
C MET A 197 15.02 10.89 8.53
N ILE A 198 14.72 12.19 8.43
CA ILE A 198 15.66 13.24 8.02
C ILE A 198 16.41 13.80 9.24
N ASP A 199 15.74 13.91 10.38
CA ASP A 199 16.30 14.55 11.59
C ASP A 199 17.32 13.68 12.35
N GLU A 200 17.29 12.34 12.24
CA GLU A 200 18.26 11.46 12.92
C GLU A 200 19.69 11.54 12.37
N HIS A 201 19.90 12.15 11.18
CA HIS A 201 21.21 12.24 10.51
C HIS A 201 21.75 13.68 10.39
N CYS A 202 21.13 14.64 11.09
CA CYS A 202 21.31 16.07 10.83
C CYS A 202 22.59 16.73 11.42
N ASP A 203 23.71 15.99 11.47
CA ASP A 203 25.07 16.55 11.58
C ASP A 203 25.88 16.39 10.26
N THR A 204 25.28 15.82 9.22
CA THR A 204 25.80 15.82 7.85
C THR A 204 24.67 16.12 6.86
N ASP A 205 25.01 16.62 5.67
CA ASP A 205 24.08 17.10 4.62
C ASP A 205 22.75 16.32 4.58
N PRO A 206 21.59 17.00 4.40
CA PRO A 206 20.27 16.38 4.51
C PRO A 206 20.16 15.20 3.55
N VAL A 207 20.22 13.99 4.11
CA VAL A 207 20.01 12.77 3.36
C VAL A 207 18.50 12.58 3.29
N TRP A 208 17.90 13.04 2.20
CA TRP A 208 16.48 12.88 1.88
C TRP A 208 16.01 11.42 1.74
N PHE A 209 16.94 10.47 1.90
CA PHE A 209 16.72 9.04 1.78
C PHE A 209 17.18 8.35 3.06
N PRO A 210 16.33 7.55 3.72
CA PRO A 210 16.76 6.73 4.86
C PRO A 210 18.03 5.95 4.50
N GLU A 211 18.93 5.73 5.46
CA GLU A 211 20.15 4.91 5.23
C GLU A 211 19.86 3.54 4.61
N MET A 212 18.64 3.04 4.80
CA MET A 212 18.04 1.88 4.14
C MET A 212 18.13 1.88 2.60
N PHE A 213 18.30 3.04 1.95
CA PHE A 213 18.41 3.18 0.50
C PHE A 213 19.81 3.66 0.05
N LYS A 214 20.78 3.83 0.96
CA LYS A 214 22.13 4.30 0.60
C LYS A 214 22.98 3.23 -0.10
N ASP A 215 22.61 1.96 0.02
CA ASP A 215 23.29 0.82 -0.62
C ASP A 215 22.67 0.42 -1.97
N TRP A 216 21.90 1.32 -2.58
CA TRP A 216 21.39 1.22 -3.96
C TRP A 216 22.39 1.74 -4.99
#